data_AF-A0A924MGE3-F1
#
_entry.id   AF-A0A924MGE3-F1
#
_cell.length_a   1.000
_cell.length_b   1.000
_cell.length_c   1.000
_cell.angle_alpha   90.00
_cell.angle_beta   90.00
_cell.angle_gamma   90.00
#
_symmetry.space_group_name_H-M   'P 1'
#
loop_
_entity.id
_entity.type
_entity.pdbx_description
1 polymer ?
#
loop_
_entity_poly.entity_id
_entity_poly.type
_entity_poly.pdbx_seq_one_letter_code
_entity_poly.pdbx_strand_id
1 'polypeptide(L)'
;MKNITLSFFSFIFFYANAYAQAIPRFKPDKVLTMEMDKDAVVKVGKAGLDIEDFIHEIVTDSSFYQAFRNMKKYAFTAENSVYTYDKKDKITGKIYRKLYHSNNSTGHSIKILAKEDSGDLFKKNGKYELYTVEMFDYIFMNAYNSDFVPNSNSSAPGKGGTNESYKDKLKTLIFSPGKPIKGIPFISNKTEIFTANSRENYNYQFFRGTYLDSIPVYRFKVTVKPDLSNWTKDGIMIKELTTIFDSRNFQILGRYIDMKLDNLAFDFDVQMNIEMSYFGGDLLPTKISYQGNWDIPFKKEERASFLVLHKNYKLE
;
A
#
# COMPACT_ATOMS: atom_id res chain seq x y z
N MET A 1 46.35 52.36 -7.44
CA MET A 1 45.79 51.48 -6.39
C MET A 1 44.37 51.10 -6.81
N LYS A 2 44.17 49.84 -7.22
CA LYS A 2 42.88 49.33 -7.72
C LYS A 2 42.14 48.66 -6.56
N ASN A 3 40.96 49.16 -6.20
CA ASN A 3 40.09 48.54 -5.20
C ASN A 3 39.26 47.45 -5.89
N ILE A 4 39.47 46.20 -5.45
CA ILE A 4 38.69 45.03 -5.87
C ILE A 4 37.56 44.89 -4.86
N THR A 5 36.33 45.19 -5.28
CA THR A 5 35.12 44.91 -4.51
C THR A 5 34.72 43.45 -4.75
N LEU A 6 34.99 42.59 -3.76
CA LEU A 6 34.60 41.19 -3.78
C LEU A 6 33.11 41.08 -3.43
N SER A 7 32.25 40.86 -4.43
CA SER A 7 30.82 40.65 -4.20
C SER A 7 30.57 39.20 -3.79
N PHE A 8 30.21 38.98 -2.54
CA PHE A 8 29.95 37.67 -1.95
C PHE A 8 28.56 37.20 -2.38
N PHE A 9 28.48 36.29 -3.35
CA PHE A 9 27.23 35.68 -3.78
C PHE A 9 26.79 34.64 -2.74
N SER A 10 25.89 35.02 -1.83
CA SER A 10 25.28 34.10 -0.87
C SER A 10 24.31 33.18 -1.61
N PHE A 11 24.69 31.93 -1.80
CA PHE A 11 23.79 30.87 -2.25
C PHE A 11 22.86 30.50 -1.09
N ILE A 12 21.64 31.06 -1.11
CA ILE A 12 20.55 30.62 -0.25
C ILE A 12 20.14 29.23 -0.73
N PHE A 13 20.64 28.19 -0.06
CA PHE A 13 20.09 26.84 -0.16
C PHE A 13 18.69 26.85 0.43
N PHE A 14 17.68 26.95 -0.43
CA PHE A 14 16.31 26.59 -0.06
C PHE A 14 16.28 25.10 0.28
N TYR A 15 16.24 24.79 1.57
CA TYR A 15 15.87 23.48 2.07
C TYR A 15 14.40 23.23 1.70
N ALA A 16 14.17 22.65 0.53
CA ALA A 16 12.88 22.08 0.19
C ALA A 16 12.66 20.86 1.09
N ASN A 17 11.75 21.00 2.06
CA ASN A 17 11.24 19.87 2.81
C ASN A 17 10.67 18.86 1.81
N ALA A 18 11.31 17.70 1.71
CA ALA A 18 10.81 16.55 0.96
C ALA A 18 9.62 15.96 1.72
N TYR A 19 8.46 16.60 1.61
CA TYR A 19 7.21 15.94 1.94
C TYR A 19 6.98 14.83 0.92
N ALA A 20 6.53 13.65 1.38
CA ALA A 20 5.96 12.64 0.51
C ALA A 20 4.94 13.34 -0.40
N GLN A 21 5.25 13.45 -1.69
CA GLN A 21 4.41 14.20 -2.61
C GLN A 21 3.15 13.39 -2.83
N ALA A 22 2.01 13.90 -2.36
CA ALA A 22 0.73 13.33 -2.72
C ALA A 22 0.57 13.44 -4.23
N ILE A 23 0.34 12.30 -4.90
CA ILE A 23 0.14 12.28 -6.34
C ILE A 23 -1.10 13.15 -6.65
N PRO A 24 -0.99 14.21 -7.48
CA PRO A 24 -2.05 15.20 -7.70
C PRO A 24 -3.14 14.68 -8.65
N ARG A 25 -3.77 13.56 -8.31
CA ARG A 25 -4.94 12.98 -9.00
C ARG A 25 -6.16 13.02 -8.10
N PHE A 26 -7.31 12.66 -8.68
CA PHE A 26 -8.51 12.41 -7.89
C PHE A 26 -8.23 11.32 -6.84
N LYS A 27 -8.29 11.69 -5.57
CA LYS A 27 -8.15 10.75 -4.45
C LYS A 27 -9.53 10.18 -4.13
N PRO A 28 -9.80 8.89 -4.43
CA PRO A 28 -11.10 8.30 -4.12
C PRO A 28 -11.29 8.18 -2.60
N ASP A 29 -10.20 8.05 -1.85
CA ASP A 29 -10.19 8.04 -0.38
C ASP A 29 -10.36 9.46 0.18
N LYS A 30 -11.62 9.81 0.47
CA LYS A 30 -12.00 11.07 1.14
C LYS A 30 -12.12 10.93 2.66
N VAL A 31 -11.86 9.75 3.22
CA VAL A 31 -12.03 9.46 4.64
C VAL A 31 -10.66 9.38 5.28
N LEU A 32 -10.25 10.44 5.99
CA LEU A 32 -9.08 10.39 6.87
C LEU A 32 -9.49 9.65 8.15
N THR A 33 -9.24 8.34 8.22
CA THR A 33 -9.60 7.55 9.41
C THR A 33 -8.51 7.63 10.49
N MET A 34 -7.25 7.82 10.08
CA MET A 34 -6.09 7.81 10.97
C MET A 34 -5.50 9.22 11.11
N GLU A 35 -6.17 10.09 11.86
CA GLU A 35 -5.57 11.35 12.32
C GLU A 35 -4.93 11.11 13.68
N MET A 36 -3.67 11.52 13.88
CA MET A 36 -3.02 11.41 15.18
C MET A 36 -3.22 12.68 15.99
N ASP A 37 -3.33 12.51 17.31
CA ASP A 37 -3.26 13.62 18.26
C ASP A 37 -2.00 14.47 17.99
N LYS A 38 -2.22 15.79 17.90
CA LYS A 38 -1.16 16.78 17.68
C LYS A 38 -0.10 16.77 18.80
N ASP A 39 -0.43 16.18 19.95
CA ASP A 39 0.40 16.11 21.15
C ASP A 39 1.21 14.80 21.27
N ALA A 40 1.35 14.05 20.17
CA ALA A 40 2.08 12.79 20.16
C ALA A 40 3.53 12.97 20.68
N VAL A 41 3.78 12.43 21.88
CA VAL A 41 5.11 12.48 22.51
C VAL A 41 6.07 11.59 21.72
N VAL A 42 7.05 12.23 21.07
CA VAL A 42 8.23 11.54 20.54
C VAL A 42 9.05 11.06 21.73
N LYS A 43 8.96 9.76 22.04
CA LYS A 43 9.91 9.13 22.95
C LYS A 43 11.06 8.55 22.14
N VAL A 44 12.25 9.11 22.30
CA VAL A 44 13.50 8.38 22.05
C VAL A 44 13.62 7.34 23.16
N GLY A 45 13.80 6.08 22.80
CA GLY A 45 13.62 4.93 23.67
C GLY A 45 14.18 5.09 25.09
N LYS A 46 13.28 4.96 26.08
CA LYS A 46 13.52 4.25 27.35
C LYS A 46 12.22 4.04 28.12
N ALA A 47 11.63 2.86 27.91
CA ALA A 47 11.02 1.94 28.88
C ALA A 47 10.18 0.90 28.12
N GLY A 48 10.71 -0.32 28.00
CA GLY A 48 9.96 -1.54 27.64
C GLY A 48 9.79 -1.90 26.17
N LEU A 49 9.73 -0.93 25.24
CA LEU A 49 9.62 -1.16 23.80
C LEU A 49 10.73 -0.40 23.05
N ASP A 50 11.47 -1.11 22.20
CA ASP A 50 12.52 -0.57 21.31
C ASP A 50 12.08 -0.66 19.83
N ILE A 51 12.75 0.10 18.96
CA ILE A 51 12.66 0.05 17.50
C ILE A 51 12.71 -1.40 16.99
N GLU A 52 13.56 -2.24 17.57
CA GLU A 52 13.68 -3.65 17.18
C GLU A 52 12.38 -4.44 17.38
N ASP A 53 11.58 -4.13 18.41
CA ASP A 53 10.30 -4.81 18.64
C ASP A 53 9.31 -4.51 17.52
N PHE A 54 9.24 -3.25 17.09
CA PHE A 54 8.38 -2.84 15.95
C PHE A 54 8.87 -3.43 14.63
N ILE A 55 10.19 -3.43 14.40
CA ILE A 55 10.78 -4.01 13.20
C ILE A 55 10.48 -5.51 13.16
N HIS A 56 10.68 -6.21 14.28
CA HIS A 56 10.43 -7.64 14.38
C HIS A 56 8.97 -7.96 14.00
N GLU A 57 8.02 -7.27 14.62
CA GLU A 57 6.59 -7.47 14.34
C GLU A 57 6.25 -7.18 12.87
N ILE A 58 6.81 -6.13 12.26
CA ILE A 58 6.57 -5.82 10.84
C ILE A 58 7.13 -6.92 9.92
N VAL A 59 8.32 -7.44 10.22
CA VAL A 59 8.99 -8.43 9.37
C VAL A 59 8.33 -9.80 9.47
N THR A 60 7.89 -10.19 10.66
CA THR A 60 7.23 -11.48 10.92
C THR A 60 5.72 -11.44 10.67
N ASP A 61 5.15 -10.26 10.49
CA ASP A 61 3.73 -10.02 10.27
C ASP A 61 3.13 -10.92 9.18
N SER A 62 2.02 -11.54 9.55
CA SER A 62 1.09 -12.25 8.66
C SER A 62 -0.37 -11.84 8.90
N SER A 63 -0.60 -10.81 9.73
CA SER A 63 -1.91 -10.40 10.21
C SER A 63 -2.79 -9.87 9.08
N PHE A 64 -2.25 -9.09 8.14
CA PHE A 64 -3.02 -8.64 6.96
C PHE A 64 -3.55 -9.82 6.16
N TYR A 65 -2.68 -10.79 5.87
CA TYR A 65 -3.08 -11.99 5.14
C TYR A 65 -4.14 -12.80 5.91
N GLN A 66 -3.94 -12.97 7.21
CA GLN A 66 -4.90 -13.67 8.07
C GLN A 66 -6.24 -12.92 8.16
N ALA A 67 -6.23 -11.59 8.15
CA ALA A 67 -7.42 -10.75 8.16
C ALA A 67 -8.27 -10.95 6.89
N PHE A 68 -7.65 -10.96 5.71
CA PHE A 68 -8.35 -11.30 4.46
C PHE A 68 -8.93 -12.71 4.49
N ARG A 69 -8.19 -13.69 5.03
CA ARG A 69 -8.72 -15.05 5.20
C ARG A 69 -9.86 -15.13 6.19
N ASN A 70 -9.84 -14.34 7.25
CA ASN A 70 -10.88 -14.32 8.25
C ASN A 70 -12.20 -13.77 7.69
N MET A 71 -12.17 -12.93 6.66
CA MET A 71 -13.39 -12.39 6.02
C MET A 71 -14.36 -13.48 5.56
N LYS A 72 -13.88 -14.67 5.20
CA LYS A 72 -14.73 -15.79 4.79
C LYS A 72 -15.70 -16.27 5.87
N LYS A 73 -15.45 -15.95 7.14
CA LYS A 73 -16.33 -16.30 8.27
C LYS A 73 -17.48 -15.28 8.42
N TYR A 74 -17.45 -14.21 7.64
CA TYR A 74 -18.36 -13.09 7.81
C TYR A 74 -19.13 -12.80 6.52
N ALA A 75 -20.41 -12.49 6.66
CA ALA A 75 -21.09 -11.66 5.69
C ALA A 75 -20.62 -10.21 5.79
N PHE A 76 -20.54 -9.53 4.65
CA PHE A 76 -20.20 -8.10 4.60
C PHE A 76 -20.68 -7.47 3.29
N THR A 77 -20.72 -6.15 3.27
CA THR A 77 -20.89 -5.36 2.04
C THR A 77 -19.55 -4.77 1.65
N ALA A 78 -19.11 -4.95 0.40
CA ALA A 78 -17.96 -4.24 -0.14
C ALA A 78 -18.40 -3.18 -1.15
N GLU A 79 -17.82 -1.98 -1.05
CA GLU A 79 -17.96 -0.89 -2.01
C GLU A 79 -16.58 -0.62 -2.63
N ASN A 80 -16.46 -0.88 -3.94
CA ASN A 80 -15.23 -0.79 -4.68
C ASN A 80 -15.36 0.32 -5.71
N SER A 81 -14.44 1.28 -5.67
CA SER A 81 -14.32 2.36 -6.65
C SER A 81 -12.95 2.32 -7.30
N VAL A 82 -12.88 2.29 -8.62
CA VAL A 82 -11.64 2.33 -9.40
C VAL A 82 -11.71 3.45 -10.41
N TYR A 83 -10.62 4.19 -10.54
CA TYR A 83 -10.45 5.25 -11.52
C TYR A 83 -9.16 5.02 -12.30
N THR A 84 -9.23 5.16 -13.62
CA THR A 84 -8.07 5.10 -14.51
C THR A 84 -7.81 6.48 -15.10
N TYR A 85 -6.56 6.76 -15.43
CA TYR A 85 -6.14 8.09 -15.88
C TYR A 85 -5.30 8.04 -17.17
N ASP A 86 -5.29 9.15 -17.90
CA ASP A 86 -4.30 9.39 -18.95
C ASP A 86 -2.99 9.97 -18.37
N LYS A 87 -2.01 10.26 -19.25
CA LYS A 87 -0.72 10.83 -18.86
C LYS A 87 -0.80 12.25 -18.28
N LYS A 88 -1.95 12.92 -18.41
CA LYS A 88 -2.24 14.25 -17.86
C LYS A 88 -3.12 14.15 -16.62
N ASP A 89 -3.24 12.96 -16.03
CA ASP A 89 -4.02 12.69 -14.83
C ASP A 89 -5.53 12.97 -14.97
N LYS A 90 -6.03 13.01 -16.22
CA LYS A 90 -7.47 13.11 -16.49
C LYS A 90 -8.10 11.72 -16.41
N ILE A 91 -9.26 11.63 -15.75
CA ILE A 91 -10.01 10.37 -15.64
C ILE A 91 -10.42 9.87 -17.03
N THR A 92 -10.02 8.65 -17.37
CA THR A 92 -10.36 7.94 -18.62
C THR A 92 -11.40 6.84 -18.41
N GLY A 93 -11.54 6.34 -17.19
CA GLY A 93 -12.46 5.28 -16.85
C GLY A 93 -12.82 5.24 -15.37
N LYS A 94 -14.01 4.73 -15.07
CA LYS A 94 -14.55 4.60 -13.70
C LYS A 94 -15.28 3.28 -13.55
N ILE A 95 -14.93 2.52 -12.52
CA ILE A 95 -15.66 1.33 -12.09
C ILE A 95 -16.18 1.60 -10.69
N TYR A 96 -17.47 1.38 -10.49
CA TYR A 96 -18.09 1.29 -9.18
C TYR A 96 -18.83 -0.04 -9.03
N ARG A 97 -18.57 -0.73 -7.93
CA ARG A 97 -19.24 -1.97 -7.54
C ARG A 97 -19.66 -1.88 -6.09
N LYS A 98 -20.90 -2.25 -5.83
CA LYS A 98 -21.37 -2.59 -4.49
C LYS A 98 -21.78 -4.05 -4.48
N LEU A 99 -21.22 -4.84 -3.59
CA LEU A 99 -21.48 -6.27 -3.51
C LEU A 99 -21.71 -6.70 -2.06
N TYR A 100 -22.54 -7.73 -1.92
CA TYR A 100 -22.79 -8.42 -0.66
C TYR A 100 -22.16 -9.80 -0.73
N HIS A 101 -21.23 -10.05 0.18
CA HIS A 101 -20.61 -11.35 0.41
C HIS A 101 -21.34 -12.07 1.54
N SER A 102 -21.58 -13.37 1.38
CA SER A 102 -22.05 -14.27 2.44
C SER A 102 -21.49 -15.66 2.19
N ASN A 103 -21.08 -16.32 3.26
CA ASN A 103 -20.53 -17.67 3.23
C ASN A 103 -21.11 -18.45 4.42
N ASN A 104 -22.40 -18.73 4.32
CA ASN A 104 -23.18 -19.43 5.35
C ASN A 104 -23.32 -20.93 5.02
N SER A 105 -24.14 -21.66 5.79
CA SER A 105 -24.39 -23.09 5.61
C SER A 105 -24.91 -23.50 4.23
N THR A 106 -25.44 -22.57 3.44
CA THR A 106 -25.91 -22.80 2.06
C THR A 106 -24.84 -22.63 0.99
N GLY A 107 -23.63 -22.22 1.39
CA GLY A 107 -22.46 -22.06 0.53
C GLY A 107 -22.04 -20.61 0.32
N HIS A 108 -21.00 -20.45 -0.49
CA HIS A 108 -20.43 -19.15 -0.86
C HIS A 108 -21.33 -18.40 -1.84
N SER A 109 -21.65 -17.13 -1.54
CA SER A 109 -22.52 -16.28 -2.35
C SER A 109 -21.99 -14.84 -2.43
N ILE A 110 -21.86 -14.33 -3.65
CA ILE A 110 -21.62 -12.90 -3.92
C ILE A 110 -22.80 -12.36 -4.72
N LYS A 111 -23.47 -11.34 -4.17
CA LYS A 111 -24.57 -10.62 -4.83
C LYS A 111 -24.13 -9.22 -5.22
N ILE A 112 -24.22 -8.87 -6.50
CA ILE A 112 -23.97 -7.50 -6.96
C ILE A 112 -25.20 -6.65 -6.64
N LEU A 113 -25.02 -5.66 -5.77
CA LEU A 113 -26.07 -4.72 -5.34
C LEU A 113 -26.12 -3.47 -6.23
N ALA A 114 -24.97 -3.01 -6.71
CA ALA A 114 -24.86 -1.90 -7.65
C ALA A 114 -23.65 -2.07 -8.57
N LYS A 115 -23.80 -1.64 -9.83
CA LYS A 115 -22.77 -1.74 -10.85
C LYS A 115 -22.84 -0.52 -11.76
N GLU A 116 -21.77 0.28 -11.79
CA GLU A 116 -21.64 1.40 -12.73
C GLU A 116 -20.25 1.37 -13.35
N ASP A 117 -20.19 1.41 -14.68
CA ASP A 117 -18.95 1.45 -15.46
C ASP A 117 -19.03 2.58 -16.47
N SER A 118 -17.94 3.32 -16.67
CA SER A 118 -17.85 4.30 -17.73
C SER A 118 -16.41 4.47 -18.22
N GLY A 119 -16.27 4.87 -19.49
CA GLY A 119 -14.98 5.16 -20.12
C GLY A 119 -14.25 3.93 -20.64
N ASP A 120 -12.96 4.11 -20.92
CA ASP A 120 -12.11 3.14 -21.63
C ASP A 120 -11.54 2.08 -20.68
N LEU A 121 -12.42 1.18 -20.22
CA LEU A 121 -12.09 0.16 -19.21
C LEU A 121 -11.74 -1.20 -19.81
N PHE A 122 -12.27 -1.50 -20.99
CA PHE A 122 -12.20 -2.82 -21.61
C PHE A 122 -11.69 -2.75 -23.05
N LYS A 123 -10.89 -3.75 -23.42
CA LYS A 123 -10.51 -4.06 -24.79
C LYS A 123 -11.73 -4.57 -25.56
N LYS A 124 -11.63 -4.58 -26.89
CA LYS A 124 -12.64 -5.17 -27.78
C LYS A 124 -12.96 -6.65 -27.47
N ASN A 125 -12.03 -7.37 -26.84
CA ASN A 125 -12.21 -8.77 -26.44
C ASN A 125 -12.84 -8.93 -25.04
N GLY A 126 -13.33 -7.85 -24.41
CA GLY A 126 -13.97 -7.87 -23.10
C GLY A 126 -13.00 -7.96 -21.91
N LYS A 127 -11.68 -8.08 -22.13
CA LYS A 127 -10.68 -8.04 -21.06
C LYS A 127 -10.41 -6.60 -20.63
N TYR A 128 -9.98 -6.40 -19.39
CA TYR A 128 -9.57 -5.07 -18.92
C TYR A 128 -8.45 -4.48 -19.81
N GLU A 129 -8.54 -3.16 -20.04
CA GLU A 129 -7.53 -2.41 -20.78
C GLU A 129 -6.22 -2.35 -19.99
N LEU A 130 -6.33 -1.98 -18.71
CA LEU A 130 -5.20 -1.85 -17.78
C LEU A 130 -5.04 -3.09 -16.91
N TYR A 131 -3.80 -3.54 -16.79
CA TYR A 131 -3.41 -4.67 -15.96
C TYR A 131 -3.58 -4.39 -14.46
N THR A 132 -3.36 -3.15 -14.03
CA THR A 132 -3.56 -2.71 -12.64
C THR A 132 -5.02 -2.89 -12.21
N VAL A 133 -5.97 -2.65 -13.12
CA VAL A 133 -7.41 -2.88 -12.88
C VAL A 133 -7.72 -4.37 -12.84
N GLU A 134 -7.15 -5.16 -13.76
CA GLU A 134 -7.27 -6.63 -13.74
C GLU A 134 -6.72 -7.23 -12.44
N MET A 135 -5.59 -6.73 -11.94
CA MET A 135 -4.98 -7.16 -10.69
C MET A 135 -5.85 -6.80 -9.49
N PHE A 136 -6.39 -5.58 -9.45
CA PHE A 136 -7.33 -5.17 -8.42
C PHE A 136 -8.55 -6.08 -8.40
N ASP A 137 -9.19 -6.29 -9.55
CA ASP A 137 -10.35 -7.17 -9.68
C ASP A 137 -10.01 -8.59 -9.23
N TYR A 138 -8.87 -9.13 -9.66
CA TYR A 138 -8.39 -10.44 -9.22
C TYR A 138 -8.19 -10.52 -7.71
N ILE A 139 -7.52 -9.55 -7.09
CA ILE A 139 -7.23 -9.54 -5.66
C ILE A 139 -8.53 -9.56 -4.86
N PHE A 140 -9.46 -8.65 -5.17
CA PHE A 140 -10.66 -8.48 -4.37
C PHE A 140 -11.71 -9.54 -4.69
N MET A 141 -11.88 -9.94 -5.96
CA MET A 141 -12.80 -11.04 -6.29
C MET A 141 -12.30 -12.38 -5.73
N ASN A 142 -11.00 -12.67 -5.76
CA ASN A 142 -10.48 -13.94 -5.20
C ASN A 142 -10.38 -13.92 -3.68
N ALA A 143 -10.09 -12.76 -3.05
CA ALA A 143 -10.20 -12.62 -1.60
C ALA A 143 -11.61 -12.95 -1.12
N TYR A 144 -12.63 -12.60 -1.90
CA TYR A 144 -14.01 -12.95 -1.59
C TYR A 144 -14.32 -14.41 -1.91
N ASN A 145 -13.73 -15.00 -2.95
CA ASN A 145 -13.98 -16.39 -3.35
C ASN A 145 -13.14 -17.46 -2.62
N SER A 146 -12.55 -17.16 -1.47
CA SER A 146 -11.82 -18.09 -0.59
C SER A 146 -10.49 -18.69 -1.10
N ASP A 147 -10.06 -18.35 -2.33
CA ASP A 147 -8.82 -18.83 -2.96
C ASP A 147 -7.57 -18.00 -2.60
N PHE A 148 -7.66 -17.09 -1.63
CA PHE A 148 -6.51 -16.32 -1.18
C PHE A 148 -5.59 -17.21 -0.32
N VAL A 149 -4.63 -17.88 -0.97
CA VAL A 149 -3.57 -18.70 -0.38
C VAL A 149 -2.24 -17.93 -0.49
N PRO A 150 -1.36 -17.88 0.54
CA PRO A 150 -0.18 -17.00 0.52
C PRO A 150 0.91 -17.54 -0.42
N ASN A 151 0.69 -18.75 -0.93
CA ASN A 151 1.64 -19.54 -1.70
C ASN A 151 0.87 -20.57 -2.54
N SER A 152 -0.14 -20.13 -3.30
CA SER A 152 -0.65 -20.97 -4.38
C SER A 152 0.44 -21.09 -5.45
N ASN A 153 1.36 -22.04 -5.26
CA ASN A 153 2.01 -22.76 -6.34
C ASN A 153 0.97 -23.59 -7.12
N SER A 154 -0.23 -23.04 -7.36
CA SER A 154 -1.27 -23.60 -8.21
C SER A 154 -0.94 -23.24 -9.66
N SER A 155 0.26 -23.61 -10.03
CA SER A 155 0.73 -23.80 -11.39
C SER A 155 1.84 -24.79 -11.20
N ALA A 156 1.54 -26.07 -11.44
CA ALA A 156 2.55 -27.08 -11.67
C ALA A 156 3.67 -26.47 -12.54
N PRO A 157 4.95 -26.72 -12.23
CA PRO A 157 6.06 -26.13 -12.97
C PRO A 157 5.95 -26.55 -14.44
N GLY A 158 5.45 -25.66 -15.30
CA GLY A 158 5.35 -25.95 -16.73
C GLY A 158 4.30 -25.21 -17.57
N LYS A 159 3.33 -24.46 -17.03
CA LYS A 159 2.26 -23.86 -17.87
C LYS A 159 1.78 -22.43 -17.55
N GLY A 160 2.56 -21.62 -16.83
CA GLY A 160 2.21 -20.22 -16.58
C GLY A 160 2.99 -19.24 -17.45
N GLY A 161 2.29 -18.43 -18.25
CA GLY A 161 2.92 -17.40 -19.10
C GLY A 161 3.59 -16.28 -18.28
N THR A 162 4.41 -15.45 -18.94
CA THR A 162 5.15 -14.31 -18.33
C THR A 162 4.28 -13.35 -17.51
N ASN A 163 2.97 -13.28 -17.78
CA ASN A 163 2.02 -12.41 -17.09
C ASN A 163 1.61 -12.91 -15.67
N GLU A 164 1.66 -14.20 -15.39
CA GLU A 164 1.26 -14.77 -14.08
C GLU A 164 2.33 -14.54 -13.02
N SER A 165 3.60 -14.73 -13.38
CA SER A 165 4.74 -14.39 -12.51
C SER A 165 4.70 -12.94 -12.03
N TYR A 166 4.26 -12.01 -12.90
CA TYR A 166 4.18 -10.58 -12.58
C TYR A 166 3.05 -10.25 -11.60
N LYS A 167 1.89 -10.94 -11.68
CA LYS A 167 0.79 -10.78 -10.72
C LYS A 167 1.24 -11.17 -9.32
N ASP A 168 1.94 -12.29 -9.20
CA ASP A 168 2.36 -12.80 -7.89
C ASP A 168 3.41 -11.92 -7.23
N LYS A 169 4.31 -11.32 -8.01
CA LYS A 169 5.32 -10.37 -7.52
C LYS A 169 4.71 -9.04 -7.06
N LEU A 170 3.71 -8.53 -7.78
CA LEU A 170 2.97 -7.33 -7.40
C LEU A 170 2.11 -7.58 -6.15
N LYS A 171 1.49 -8.77 -6.03
CA LYS A 171 0.84 -9.19 -4.78
C LYS A 171 1.80 -9.12 -3.61
N THR A 172 3.05 -9.60 -3.76
CA THR A 172 4.06 -9.50 -2.70
C THR A 172 4.41 -8.06 -2.36
N LEU A 173 4.57 -7.17 -3.35
CA LEU A 173 4.80 -5.73 -3.11
C LEU A 173 3.65 -5.08 -2.32
N ILE A 174 2.42 -5.46 -2.64
CA ILE A 174 1.18 -4.86 -2.11
C ILE A 174 0.86 -5.40 -0.71
N PHE A 175 1.05 -6.69 -0.46
CA PHE A 175 0.61 -7.36 0.77
C PHE A 175 1.72 -7.73 1.75
N SER A 176 2.99 -7.62 1.35
CA SER A 176 4.14 -7.95 2.19
C SER A 176 5.32 -7.03 1.92
N PRO A 177 5.15 -5.70 2.09
CA PRO A 177 6.25 -4.76 1.98
C PRO A 177 7.36 -5.12 2.98
N GLY A 178 8.63 -5.02 2.58
CA GLY A 178 9.76 -5.32 3.46
C GLY A 178 10.40 -6.69 3.29
N LYS A 179 9.77 -7.62 2.55
CA LYS A 179 10.32 -8.95 2.24
C LYS A 179 10.93 -8.99 0.82
N PRO A 180 12.05 -9.71 0.61
CA PRO A 180 12.70 -9.81 -0.69
C PRO A 180 11.80 -10.43 -1.76
N ILE A 181 11.77 -9.81 -2.94
CA ILE A 181 10.99 -10.30 -4.09
C ILE A 181 11.91 -11.02 -5.05
N LYS A 182 11.94 -12.35 -4.93
CA LYS A 182 12.76 -13.19 -5.81
C LYS A 182 12.26 -13.14 -7.25
N GLY A 183 13.20 -13.08 -8.19
CA GLY A 183 12.91 -13.23 -9.63
C GLY A 183 12.51 -11.96 -10.37
N ILE A 184 12.66 -10.76 -9.79
CA ILE A 184 12.75 -9.51 -10.57
C ILE A 184 14.20 -9.03 -10.56
N PRO A 185 14.90 -9.07 -11.71
CA PRO A 185 16.21 -8.44 -11.84
C PRO A 185 16.15 -7.00 -11.33
N PHE A 186 17.12 -6.60 -10.51
CA PHE A 186 17.27 -5.23 -9.98
C PHE A 186 16.27 -4.75 -8.90
N ILE A 187 15.23 -5.52 -8.53
CA ILE A 187 14.26 -5.15 -7.46
C ILE A 187 14.39 -6.01 -6.19
N SER A 188 14.86 -7.27 -6.31
CA SER A 188 14.87 -8.26 -5.21
C SER A 188 15.42 -7.73 -3.88
N ASN A 189 16.56 -7.04 -3.90
CA ASN A 189 17.25 -6.57 -2.68
C ASN A 189 16.83 -5.16 -2.25
N LYS A 190 16.00 -4.46 -3.05
CA LYS A 190 15.58 -3.06 -2.78
C LYS A 190 14.34 -2.94 -1.90
N THR A 191 13.69 -4.08 -1.62
CA THR A 191 12.50 -4.20 -0.79
C THR A 191 12.82 -4.33 0.70
N GLU A 192 14.08 -4.63 1.05
CA GLU A 192 14.53 -4.83 2.43
C GLU A 192 14.94 -3.49 3.06
N ILE A 193 14.08 -2.93 3.92
CA ILE A 193 14.33 -1.63 4.56
C ILE A 193 14.92 -1.74 5.98
N PHE A 194 15.01 -2.95 6.51
CA PHE A 194 15.43 -3.20 7.90
C PHE A 194 16.77 -3.92 8.04
N THR A 195 17.49 -4.17 6.94
CA THR A 195 18.86 -4.70 7.00
C THR A 195 19.83 -3.68 7.56
N ALA A 196 20.98 -4.13 8.08
CA ALA A 196 22.00 -3.25 8.65
C ALA A 196 22.37 -2.08 7.71
N ASN A 197 22.59 -2.37 6.43
CA ASN A 197 22.95 -1.37 5.42
C ASN A 197 21.77 -0.46 5.05
N SER A 198 20.54 -0.98 5.03
CA SER A 198 19.36 -0.16 4.69
C SER A 198 19.02 0.83 5.80
N ARG A 199 19.18 0.45 7.08
CA ARG A 199 18.85 1.29 8.24
C ARG A 199 19.53 2.65 8.24
N GLU A 200 20.76 2.73 7.71
CA GLU A 200 21.49 3.99 7.61
C GLU A 200 20.78 5.04 6.74
N ASN A 201 19.90 4.62 5.83
CA ASN A 201 19.17 5.49 4.92
C ASN A 201 17.80 5.95 5.44
N TYR A 202 17.35 5.46 6.60
CA TYR A 202 16.00 5.74 7.12
C TYR A 202 16.02 6.43 8.48
N ASN A 203 15.02 7.28 8.69
CA ASN A 203 14.61 7.80 9.98
C ASN A 203 13.49 6.93 10.54
N TYR A 204 13.65 6.52 11.79
CA TYR A 204 12.67 5.76 12.56
C TYR A 204 12.03 6.68 13.59
N GLN A 205 10.71 6.81 13.54
CA GLN A 205 9.95 7.65 14.43
C GLN A 205 8.83 6.85 15.08
N PHE A 206 8.62 7.12 16.36
CA PHE A 206 7.61 6.47 17.16
C PHE A 206 6.69 7.52 17.79
N PHE A 207 5.39 7.27 17.71
CA PHE A 207 4.36 8.13 18.26
C PHE A 207 3.33 7.28 19.01
N ARG A 208 2.80 7.83 20.09
CA ARG A 208 1.63 7.29 20.78
C ARG A 208 0.43 8.18 20.48
N GLY A 209 -0.74 7.58 20.39
CA GLY A 209 -1.99 8.32 20.23
C GLY A 209 -3.19 7.42 20.44
N THR A 210 -4.36 7.92 20.07
CA THR A 210 -5.62 7.20 20.11
C THR A 210 -6.20 7.12 18.71
N TYR A 211 -6.73 5.96 18.34
CA TYR A 211 -7.43 5.70 17.08
C TYR A 211 -8.93 5.48 17.36
N LEU A 212 -9.80 6.05 16.51
CA LEU A 212 -11.26 6.01 16.66
C LEU A 212 -11.71 6.34 18.10
N ASP A 213 -11.13 7.39 18.68
CA ASP A 213 -11.40 7.96 20.01
C ASP A 213 -11.21 7.03 21.22
N SER A 214 -10.86 5.75 21.01
CA SER A 214 -10.89 4.74 22.09
C SER A 214 -9.80 3.68 22.03
N ILE A 215 -9.14 3.48 20.89
CA ILE A 215 -8.13 2.45 20.72
C ILE A 215 -6.75 3.08 20.93
N PRO A 216 -6.03 2.78 22.02
CA PRO A 216 -4.69 3.31 22.20
C PRO A 216 -3.75 2.66 21.17
N VAL A 217 -2.96 3.48 20.48
CA VAL A 217 -2.12 3.03 19.36
C VAL A 217 -0.69 3.52 19.45
N TYR A 218 0.18 2.74 18.83
CA TYR A 218 1.53 3.11 18.45
C TYR A 218 1.61 3.33 16.95
N ARG A 219 2.13 4.48 16.51
CA ARG A 219 2.53 4.70 15.12
C ARG A 219 4.04 4.58 15.01
N PHE A 220 4.48 3.59 14.25
CA PHE A 220 5.86 3.43 13.84
C PHE A 220 6.01 3.92 12.40
N LYS A 221 6.81 4.96 12.21
CA LYS A 221 7.01 5.62 10.92
C LYS A 221 8.48 5.50 10.50
N VAL A 222 8.69 4.96 9.32
CA VAL A 222 9.99 4.78 8.67
C VAL A 222 10.01 5.65 7.42
N THR A 223 10.94 6.59 7.32
CA THR A 223 11.03 7.52 6.17
C THR A 223 12.45 7.65 5.69
N VAL A 224 12.65 7.83 4.39
CA VAL A 224 13.98 8.09 3.84
C VAL A 224 14.54 9.39 4.43
N LYS A 225 15.82 9.33 4.84
CA LYS A 225 16.53 10.48 5.40
C LYS A 225 16.58 11.66 4.41
N PRO A 226 16.25 12.88 4.85
CA PRO A 226 16.18 14.05 3.97
C PRO A 226 17.56 14.54 3.51
N ASP A 227 18.62 14.20 4.21
CA ASP A 227 20.01 14.61 3.95
C ASP A 227 20.77 13.69 2.98
N LEU A 228 20.17 12.59 2.54
CA LEU A 228 20.76 11.73 1.50
C LEU A 228 20.85 12.46 0.15
N SER A 229 21.87 12.09 -0.63
CA SER A 229 22.00 12.56 -2.02
C SER A 229 20.77 12.17 -2.86
N ASN A 230 20.42 12.97 -3.85
CA ASN A 230 19.28 12.67 -4.74
C ASN A 230 19.44 11.30 -5.41
N TRP A 231 20.65 10.98 -5.88
CA TRP A 231 20.96 9.67 -6.47
C TRP A 231 20.69 8.50 -5.50
N THR A 232 21.09 8.64 -4.23
CA THR A 232 20.80 7.63 -3.21
C THR A 232 19.30 7.50 -2.98
N LYS A 233 18.59 8.63 -2.85
CA LYS A 233 17.13 8.65 -2.68
C LYS A 233 16.42 7.97 -3.83
N ASP A 234 16.80 8.25 -5.07
CA ASP A 234 16.19 7.65 -6.27
C ASP A 234 16.41 6.13 -6.32
N GLY A 235 17.56 5.67 -5.83
CA GLY A 235 17.88 4.24 -5.73
C GLY A 235 17.05 3.46 -4.70
N ILE A 236 16.49 4.14 -3.68
CA ILE A 236 15.72 3.55 -2.59
C ILE A 236 14.25 3.40 -3.00
N MET A 237 13.69 2.19 -2.90
CA MET A 237 12.32 1.92 -3.38
C MET A 237 11.23 2.39 -2.41
N ILE A 238 11.34 2.04 -1.13
CA ILE A 238 10.35 2.42 -0.11
C ILE A 238 10.68 3.82 0.39
N LYS A 239 9.80 4.79 0.16
CA LYS A 239 10.01 6.18 0.61
C LYS A 239 9.47 6.39 2.01
N GLU A 240 8.32 5.79 2.30
CA GLU A 240 7.68 5.79 3.61
C GLU A 240 7.03 4.42 3.90
N LEU A 241 7.20 3.95 5.12
CA LEU A 241 6.39 2.89 5.71
C LEU A 241 5.88 3.37 7.06
N THR A 242 4.57 3.50 7.20
CA THR A 242 3.92 3.84 8.46
C THR A 242 3.03 2.68 8.90
N THR A 243 3.28 2.11 10.07
CA THR A 243 2.47 1.03 10.65
C THR A 243 1.83 1.49 11.96
N ILE A 244 0.54 1.21 12.11
CA ILE A 244 -0.25 1.48 13.31
C ILE A 244 -0.45 0.18 14.06
N PHE A 245 -0.06 0.12 15.32
CA PHE A 245 -0.24 -1.02 16.21
C PHE A 245 -1.22 -0.65 17.31
N ASP A 246 -2.09 -1.57 17.67
CA ASP A 246 -2.83 -1.52 18.92
C ASP A 246 -1.85 -1.67 20.08
N SER A 247 -1.81 -0.70 20.99
CA SER A 247 -0.83 -0.71 22.08
C SER A 247 -1.11 -1.78 23.14
N ARG A 248 -2.29 -2.41 23.13
CA ARG A 248 -2.73 -3.39 24.12
C ARG A 248 -2.23 -4.80 23.82
N ASN A 249 -2.19 -5.15 22.53
CA ASN A 249 -1.88 -6.51 22.08
C ASN A 249 -0.88 -6.54 20.91
N PHE A 250 -0.36 -5.38 20.49
CA PHE A 250 0.62 -5.21 19.43
C PHE A 250 0.17 -5.67 18.04
N GLN A 251 -1.13 -5.88 17.84
CA GLN A 251 -1.67 -6.20 16.51
C GLN A 251 -1.65 -4.97 15.61
N ILE A 252 -1.36 -5.17 14.33
CA ILE A 252 -1.30 -4.09 13.35
C ILE A 252 -2.72 -3.72 12.92
N LEU A 253 -3.13 -2.47 13.16
CA LEU A 253 -4.44 -1.94 12.76
C LEU A 253 -4.42 -1.22 11.42
N GLY A 254 -3.23 -0.83 10.95
CA GLY A 254 -3.12 -0.18 9.65
C GLY A 254 -1.69 -0.07 9.17
N ARG A 255 -1.55 0.03 7.85
CA ARG A 255 -0.25 0.18 7.20
C ARG A 255 -0.39 1.08 5.98
N TYR A 256 0.44 2.11 5.94
CA TYR A 256 0.65 2.98 4.81
C TYR A 256 2.05 2.75 4.23
N ILE A 257 2.12 2.68 2.90
CA ILE A 257 3.36 2.46 2.15
C ILE A 257 3.39 3.46 1.00
N ASP A 258 4.52 4.16 0.87
CA ASP A 258 4.89 4.95 -0.30
C ASP A 258 6.11 4.28 -0.95
N MET A 259 5.95 3.86 -2.21
CA MET A 259 6.98 3.20 -3.00
C MET A 259 7.20 3.94 -4.31
N LYS A 260 8.45 4.27 -4.59
CA LYS A 260 8.84 4.88 -5.85
C LYS A 260 10.18 4.35 -6.33
N LEU A 261 10.23 4.00 -7.60
CA LEU A 261 11.45 3.55 -8.26
C LEU A 261 11.45 4.10 -9.69
N ASP A 262 12.53 4.77 -10.06
CA ASP A 262 12.77 5.23 -11.43
C ASP A 262 14.14 4.71 -11.86
N ASN A 263 14.15 3.85 -12.88
CA ASN A 263 15.35 3.36 -13.53
C ASN A 263 15.06 3.00 -15.00
N LEU A 264 16.12 2.72 -15.76
CA LEU A 264 16.05 2.40 -17.20
C LEU A 264 15.06 1.28 -17.56
N ALA A 265 14.75 0.38 -16.62
CA ALA A 265 13.85 -0.75 -16.84
C ALA A 265 12.48 -0.60 -16.16
N PHE A 266 12.29 0.30 -15.19
CA PHE A 266 11.04 0.43 -14.44
C PHE A 266 10.87 1.84 -13.89
N ASP A 267 9.71 2.45 -14.14
CA ASP A 267 9.26 3.66 -13.47
C ASP A 267 7.90 3.39 -12.80
N PHE A 268 7.85 3.47 -11.48
CA PHE A 268 6.60 3.43 -10.75
C PHE A 268 6.60 4.36 -9.54
N ASP A 269 5.42 4.85 -9.20
CA ASP A 269 5.14 5.66 -8.02
C ASP A 269 3.79 5.20 -7.47
N VAL A 270 3.78 4.66 -6.25
CA VAL A 270 2.67 3.91 -5.67
C VAL A 270 2.52 4.26 -4.19
N GLN A 271 1.31 4.67 -3.83
CA GLN A 271 0.88 4.92 -2.46
C GLN A 271 -0.27 3.99 -2.12
N MET A 272 -0.17 3.30 -0.99
CA MET A 272 -1.19 2.37 -0.52
C MET A 272 -1.44 2.53 0.98
N ASN A 273 -2.70 2.43 1.39
CA ASN A 273 -3.13 2.41 2.77
C ASN A 273 -4.09 1.24 2.99
N ILE A 274 -3.86 0.46 4.05
CA ILE A 274 -4.75 -0.60 4.51
C ILE A 274 -5.09 -0.30 5.96
N GLU A 275 -6.38 -0.35 6.29
CA GLU A 275 -6.90 -0.21 7.65
C GLU A 275 -7.74 -1.42 8.01
N MET A 276 -7.62 -1.84 9.27
CA MET A 276 -8.31 -2.97 9.84
C MET A 276 -9.00 -2.57 11.15
N SER A 277 -10.05 -3.30 11.49
CA SER A 277 -10.78 -3.12 12.75
C SER A 277 -11.17 -4.47 13.34
N TYR A 278 -11.42 -4.46 14.64
CA TYR A 278 -11.93 -5.62 15.36
C TYR A 278 -13.42 -5.83 15.07
N PHE A 279 -13.78 -7.07 14.77
CA PHE A 279 -15.15 -7.55 14.68
C PHE A 279 -15.25 -8.83 15.50
N GLY A 280 -15.83 -8.73 16.68
CA GLY A 280 -15.73 -9.81 17.67
C GLY A 280 -14.27 -10.02 18.07
N GLY A 281 -13.75 -11.24 17.91
CA GLY A 281 -12.35 -11.59 18.20
C GLY A 281 -11.42 -11.55 16.99
N ASP A 282 -11.94 -11.33 15.78
CA ASP A 282 -11.12 -11.29 14.56
C ASP A 282 -10.81 -9.86 14.14
N LEU A 283 -9.62 -9.68 13.56
CA LEU A 283 -9.21 -8.45 12.88
C LEU A 283 -9.54 -8.58 11.39
N LEU A 284 -10.26 -7.61 10.82
CA LEU A 284 -10.74 -7.63 9.43
C LEU A 284 -10.44 -6.30 8.73
N PRO A 285 -10.15 -6.29 7.42
CA PRO A 285 -9.89 -5.06 6.68
C PRO A 285 -11.15 -4.23 6.49
N THR A 286 -11.13 -2.94 6.84
CA THR A 286 -12.27 -2.03 6.69
C THR A 286 -12.12 -1.09 5.52
N LYS A 287 -10.89 -0.65 5.23
CA LYS A 287 -10.59 0.25 4.12
C LYS A 287 -9.25 -0.09 3.49
N ILE A 288 -9.23 -0.09 2.17
CA ILE A 288 -7.99 -0.19 1.39
C ILE A 288 -8.03 0.91 0.33
N SER A 289 -7.03 1.77 0.32
CA SER A 289 -6.86 2.77 -0.72
C SER A 289 -5.51 2.63 -1.40
N TYR A 290 -5.49 2.92 -2.69
CA TYR A 290 -4.32 2.81 -3.54
C TYR A 290 -4.35 3.91 -4.58
N GLN A 291 -3.17 4.42 -4.90
CA GLN A 291 -2.94 5.32 -6.00
C GLN A 291 -1.57 5.03 -6.57
N GLY A 292 -1.47 4.83 -7.87
CA GLY A 292 -0.16 4.60 -8.45
C GLY A 292 -0.09 4.69 -9.96
N ASN A 293 1.14 4.73 -10.44
CA ASN A 293 1.51 4.61 -11.84
C ASN A 293 2.54 3.50 -12.03
N TRP A 294 2.43 2.81 -13.15
CA TRP A 294 3.36 1.77 -13.58
C TRP A 294 3.72 2.03 -15.03
N ASP A 295 4.96 2.39 -15.28
CA ASP A 295 5.59 2.34 -16.60
C ASP A 295 6.60 1.19 -16.61
N ILE A 296 6.25 0.15 -17.36
CA ILE A 296 7.06 -1.06 -17.47
C ILE A 296 7.35 -1.37 -18.94
N PRO A 297 8.51 -1.97 -19.26
CA PRO A 297 8.95 -2.16 -20.62
C PRO A 297 7.94 -2.98 -21.40
N PHE A 298 7.70 -2.58 -22.65
CA PHE A 298 6.79 -3.26 -23.58
C PHE A 298 5.31 -3.25 -23.16
N LYS A 299 4.93 -2.37 -22.22
CA LYS A 299 3.53 -2.12 -21.85
C LYS A 299 3.22 -0.63 -21.93
N LYS A 300 1.93 -0.32 -21.99
CA LYS A 300 1.46 1.05 -21.89
C LYS A 300 1.57 1.48 -20.42
N GLU A 301 2.08 2.68 -20.18
CA GLU A 301 2.05 3.30 -18.86
C GLU A 301 0.61 3.27 -18.30
N GLU A 302 0.46 2.72 -17.10
CA GLU A 302 -0.82 2.56 -16.43
C GLU A 302 -0.89 3.52 -15.25
N ARG A 303 -2.03 4.21 -15.10
CA ARG A 303 -2.31 5.07 -13.95
C ARG A 303 -3.67 4.73 -13.40
N ALA A 304 -3.73 4.37 -12.13
CA ALA A 304 -4.98 4.00 -11.48
C ALA A 304 -5.01 4.41 -10.00
N SER A 305 -6.22 4.56 -9.49
CA SER A 305 -6.49 4.68 -8.06
C SER A 305 -7.71 3.85 -7.71
N PHE A 306 -7.69 3.23 -6.55
CA PHE A 306 -8.86 2.50 -6.05
C PHE A 306 -9.11 2.74 -4.57
N LEU A 307 -10.37 2.56 -4.19
CA LEU A 307 -10.85 2.53 -2.82
C LEU A 307 -11.77 1.33 -2.65
N VAL A 308 -11.50 0.52 -1.64
CA VAL A 308 -12.34 -0.59 -1.18
C VAL A 308 -12.76 -0.28 0.24
N LEU A 309 -14.07 -0.33 0.48
CA LEU A 309 -14.66 -0.20 1.81
C LEU A 309 -15.42 -1.48 2.12
N HIS A 310 -15.05 -2.15 3.21
CA HIS A 310 -15.84 -3.25 3.76
C HIS A 310 -16.68 -2.73 4.92
N LYS A 311 -17.98 -3.01 4.87
CA LYS A 311 -19.00 -2.51 5.79
C LYS A 311 -19.87 -3.66 6.27
N ASN A 312 -20.53 -3.47 7.42
CA ASN A 312 -21.57 -4.37 7.92
C ASN A 312 -21.10 -5.82 8.10
N TYR A 313 -19.88 -6.01 8.63
CA TYR A 313 -19.41 -7.35 8.97
C TYR A 313 -20.35 -8.02 9.97
N LYS A 314 -20.77 -9.24 9.67
CA LYS A 314 -21.59 -10.10 10.53
C LYS A 314 -21.06 -11.52 10.46
N LEU A 315 -20.73 -12.10 11.61
CA LEU A 315 -20.29 -13.49 11.70
C LEU A 315 -21.42 -14.42 11.22
N GLU A 316 -21.08 -15.41 10.39
CA GLU A 316 -22.00 -16.42 9.84
C GLU A 316 -21.66 -17.85 10.28
#